data_AF-A0A9D8L3J7-F1
#
_entry.id   AF-A0A9D8L3J7-F1
#
_cell.length_a   1.000
_cell.length_b   1.000
_cell.length_c   1.000
_cell.angle_alpha   90.00
_cell.angle_beta   90.00
_cell.angle_gamma   90.00
#
_symmetry.space_group_name_H-M   'P 1'
#
loop_
_entity.id
_entity.type
_entity.pdbx_description
1 polymer ?
#
loop_
_entity_poly.entity_id
_entity_poly.type
_entity_poly.pdbx_seq_one_letter_code
_entity_poly.pdbx_strand_id
1 'polypeptide(L)'
;RILRVALAAAATAMLAVPAYPLSSDAQKIVDLVKKENPVLKPVCSDQDKLRTAITEATTSLYKQGQISGNPKSAGQEAGKYLYQNCS
;
A
#
# COMPACT_ATOMS: atom_id res chain seq x y z
N ARG A 1 -52.62 14.07 -6.52
CA ARG A 1 -51.75 13.34 -5.56
C ARG A 1 -50.42 13.08 -6.29
N ILE A 2 -49.52 14.07 -6.41
CA ILE A 2 -48.31 14.32 -5.58
C ILE A 2 -47.59 12.97 -5.26
N LEU A 3 -46.32 12.67 -5.56
CA LEU A 3 -45.08 13.43 -5.73
C LEU A 3 -44.19 12.81 -6.83
N ARG A 4 -43.44 13.68 -7.54
CA ARG A 4 -42.19 13.33 -8.23
C ARG A 4 -41.12 13.08 -7.16
N VAL A 5 -40.58 11.86 -7.07
CA VAL A 5 -39.40 11.58 -6.25
C VAL A 5 -38.19 11.64 -7.19
N ALA A 6 -37.59 12.83 -7.28
CA ALA A 6 -36.27 13.00 -7.86
C ALA A 6 -35.27 12.35 -6.91
N LEU A 7 -34.81 11.15 -7.24
CA LEU A 7 -33.75 10.47 -6.52
C LEU A 7 -32.42 11.12 -6.93
N ALA A 8 -32.04 12.17 -6.18
CA ALA A 8 -30.71 12.75 -6.27
C ALA A 8 -29.69 11.72 -5.78
N ALA A 9 -29.05 11.00 -6.71
CA ALA A 9 -27.89 10.18 -6.41
C ALA A 9 -26.73 11.12 -6.05
N ALA A 10 -26.56 11.33 -4.75
CA ALA A 10 -25.41 12.04 -4.19
C ALA A 10 -24.15 11.29 -4.60
N ALA A 11 -23.44 11.80 -5.60
CA ALA A 11 -22.10 11.39 -5.92
C ALA A 11 -21.21 11.77 -4.72
N THR A 12 -20.94 10.80 -3.85
CA THR A 12 -19.86 10.90 -2.87
C THR A 12 -18.55 10.98 -3.65
N ALA A 13 -18.11 12.20 -3.91
CA ALA A 13 -16.75 12.49 -4.31
C ALA A 13 -15.85 12.02 -3.17
N MET A 14 -15.36 10.79 -3.28
CA MET A 14 -14.22 10.33 -2.49
C MET A 14 -13.08 11.26 -2.86
N LEU A 15 -12.74 12.18 -1.97
CA LEU A 15 -11.53 12.96 -2.05
C LEU A 15 -10.38 11.96 -2.08
N ALA A 16 -9.84 11.72 -3.27
CA ALA A 16 -8.61 10.97 -3.45
C ALA A 16 -7.52 11.74 -2.71
N VAL A 17 -7.21 11.31 -1.49
CA VAL A 17 -6.01 11.75 -0.78
C VAL A 17 -4.83 11.45 -1.72
N PRO A 18 -3.91 12.40 -1.95
CA PRO A 18 -2.76 12.16 -2.81
C PRO A 18 -1.89 11.10 -2.14
N ALA A 19 -2.14 9.82 -2.47
CA ALA A 19 -1.18 8.77 -2.24
C ALA A 19 0.04 9.13 -3.09
N TYR A 20 1.21 9.25 -2.45
CA TYR A 20 2.48 9.26 -3.17
C TYR A 20 2.42 8.14 -4.21
N PRO A 21 2.52 8.44 -5.52
CA PRO A 21 2.30 7.43 -6.53
C PRO A 21 3.45 6.43 -6.46
N LEU A 22 3.21 5.32 -5.77
CA LEU A 22 4.14 4.20 -5.72
C LEU A 22 4.25 3.61 -7.13
N SER A 23 5.44 3.18 -7.53
CA SER A 23 5.57 2.28 -8.66
C SER A 23 4.69 1.04 -8.46
N SER A 24 4.24 0.42 -9.56
CA SER A 24 3.38 -0.77 -9.48
C SER A 24 4.01 -1.88 -8.65
N ASP A 25 5.33 -2.05 -8.73
CA ASP A 25 6.06 -3.05 -7.98
C ASP A 25 6.20 -2.67 -6.49
N ALA A 26 6.43 -1.39 -6.18
CA ALA A 26 6.43 -0.91 -4.79
C ALA A 26 5.05 -1.05 -4.14
N GLN A 27 3.96 -0.81 -4.88
CA GLN A 27 2.60 -1.00 -4.38
C GLN A 27 2.34 -2.46 -3.99
N LYS A 28 2.74 -3.42 -4.83
CA LYS A 28 2.61 -4.86 -4.51
C LYS A 28 3.37 -5.23 -3.23
N ILE A 29 4.56 -4.67 -3.03
CA ILE A 29 5.35 -4.90 -1.81
C ILE A 29 4.62 -4.34 -0.59
N VAL A 30 4.11 -3.11 -0.68
CA VAL A 30 3.31 -2.49 0.40
C VAL A 30 2.08 -3.33 0.74
N ASP A 31 1.35 -3.79 -0.28
CA ASP A 31 0.14 -4.60 -0.09
C ASP A 31 0.47 -5.93 0.58
N LEU A 32 1.56 -6.58 0.18
CA LEU A 32 2.00 -7.83 0.79
C LEU A 32 2.45 -7.63 2.24
N VAL A 33 3.23 -6.58 2.54
CA VAL A 33 3.65 -6.27 3.92
C VAL A 33 2.42 -6.02 4.81
N LYS A 34 1.44 -5.25 4.35
CA LYS A 34 0.20 -5.00 5.09
C LYS A 34 -0.63 -6.28 5.29
N LYS A 35 -0.66 -7.16 4.28
CA LYS A 35 -1.36 -8.44 4.34
C LYS A 35 -0.72 -9.40 5.35
N GLU A 36 0.60 -9.48 5.39
CA GLU A 36 1.35 -10.35 6.30
C GLU A 36 1.43 -9.78 7.72
N ASN A 37 1.25 -8.47 7.87
CA ASN A 37 1.31 -7.76 9.15
C ASN A 37 0.02 -6.98 9.39
N PRO A 38 -1.10 -7.65 9.74
CA PRO A 38 -2.39 -6.98 9.95
C PRO A 38 -2.35 -5.96 11.10
N VAL A 39 -1.42 -6.14 12.04
CA VAL A 39 -1.06 -5.11 13.02
C VAL A 39 0.26 -4.49 12.57
N LEU A 40 0.19 -3.37 11.83
CA LEU A 40 1.37 -2.69 11.28
C LEU A 40 2.20 -1.97 12.35
N LYS A 41 1.56 -1.49 13.42
CA LYS A 41 2.19 -0.63 14.43
C LYS A 41 3.51 -1.18 15.01
N PRO A 42 3.63 -2.46 15.41
CA PRO A 42 4.86 -3.06 15.92
C PRO A 42 5.96 -3.16 14.86
N VAL A 43 5.59 -3.38 13.59
CA VAL A 43 6.52 -3.47 12.47
C VAL A 43 7.04 -2.10 12.12
N CYS A 44 6.20 -1.07 12.17
CA CYS A 44 6.60 0.27 11.79
C CYS A 44 7.26 1.07 12.93
N SER A 45 7.09 0.66 14.18
CA SER A 45 7.79 1.24 15.34
C SER A 45 9.24 0.74 15.48
N ASP A 46 9.63 -0.24 14.66
CA ASP A 46 10.93 -0.90 14.70
C ASP A 46 11.52 -0.97 13.28
N GLN A 47 12.53 -0.14 13.02
CA GLN A 47 13.09 -0.01 11.67
C GLN A 47 13.69 -1.32 11.13
N ASP A 48 14.26 -2.15 11.98
CA ASP A 48 14.83 -3.43 11.55
C ASP A 48 13.73 -4.44 11.19
N LYS A 49 12.62 -4.46 11.95
CA LYS A 49 11.44 -5.28 11.59
C LYS A 49 10.80 -4.79 10.30
N LEU A 50 10.65 -3.48 10.11
CA LEU A 50 10.13 -2.92 8.88
C LEU A 50 11.01 -3.31 7.69
N ARG A 51 12.33 -3.14 7.79
CA ARG A 51 13.28 -3.53 6.73
C ARG A 51 13.18 -5.01 6.40
N THR A 52 13.05 -5.86 7.43
CA THR A 52 12.94 -7.31 7.27
C THR A 52 11.67 -7.68 6.52
N ALA A 53 10.50 -7.17 6.95
CA ALA A 53 9.23 -7.40 6.27
C ALA A 53 9.24 -6.95 4.80
N ILE A 54 9.82 -5.77 4.51
CA ILE A 54 9.96 -5.29 3.13
C ILE A 54 10.85 -6.21 2.30
N THR A 55 11.96 -6.67 2.88
CA THR A 55 12.93 -7.55 2.19
C THR A 55 12.30 -8.90 1.87
N GLU A 56 11.57 -9.47 2.82
CA GLU A 56 10.85 -10.74 2.65
C GLU A 56 9.75 -10.62 1.59
N ALA A 57 8.91 -9.59 1.66
CA ALA A 57 7.87 -9.32 0.67
C ALA A 57 8.45 -9.11 -0.73
N THR A 58 9.50 -8.28 -0.85
CA THR A 58 10.19 -8.03 -2.13
C THR A 58 10.75 -9.33 -2.72
N THR A 59 11.44 -10.13 -1.89
CA THR A 59 12.04 -11.40 -2.32
C THR A 59 10.97 -12.40 -2.75
N SER A 60 9.86 -12.48 -2.00
CA SER A 60 8.74 -13.36 -2.30
C SER A 60 8.10 -13.01 -3.66
N LEU A 61 7.78 -11.73 -3.87
CA LEU A 61 7.19 -11.26 -5.13
C LEU A 61 8.15 -11.42 -6.32
N TYR A 62 9.45 -11.22 -6.12
CA TYR A 62 10.46 -11.42 -7.16
C TYR A 62 10.54 -12.89 -7.58
N LYS A 63 10.59 -13.81 -6.60
CA LYS A 63 10.60 -15.26 -6.87
C LYS A 63 9.34 -15.74 -7.58
N GLN A 64 8.20 -15.09 -7.33
CA GLN A 64 6.93 -15.37 -8.00
C GLN A 64 6.82 -14.70 -9.38
N GLY A 65 7.81 -13.91 -9.82
CA GLY A 65 7.76 -13.16 -11.07
C GLY A 65 6.72 -12.03 -11.07
N GLN A 66 6.23 -11.63 -9.89
CA GLN A 66 5.17 -10.63 -9.75
C GLN A 66 5.71 -9.20 -9.73
N ILE A 67 6.99 -9.01 -9.49
CA ILE A 67 7.71 -7.75 -9.74
C ILE A 67 8.73 -7.98 -10.85
N SER A 68 8.77 -7.07 -11.81
CA SER A 68 9.59 -7.20 -13.03
C SER A 68 10.63 -6.10 -13.16
N GLY A 69 10.50 -5.03 -12.39
CA GLY A 69 11.47 -3.94 -12.33
C GLY A 69 12.66 -4.27 -11.42
N ASN A 70 13.35 -3.21 -10.97
CA ASN A 70 14.45 -3.37 -10.01
C ASN A 70 13.89 -3.61 -8.60
N PRO A 71 14.05 -4.81 -8.02
CA PRO A 71 13.48 -5.15 -6.71
C PRO A 71 14.03 -4.26 -5.59
N LYS A 72 15.31 -3.84 -5.69
CA LYS A 72 15.93 -2.95 -4.70
C LYS A 72 15.26 -1.58 -4.69
N SER A 73 15.01 -1.00 -5.87
CA SER A 73 14.34 0.30 -5.98
C SER A 73 12.89 0.24 -5.50
N ALA A 74 12.15 -0.80 -5.90
CA ALA A 74 10.77 -1.00 -5.46
C ALA A 74 10.67 -1.18 -3.93
N GLY A 75 11.58 -1.96 -3.33
CA GLY A 75 11.65 -2.14 -1.88
C GLY A 75 11.98 -0.84 -1.12
N GLN A 76 12.90 -0.02 -1.62
CA GLN A 76 13.22 1.28 -1.02
C GLN A 76 12.02 2.24 -1.05
N GLU A 77 11.31 2.29 -2.16
CA GLU A 77 10.12 3.12 -2.34
C GLU A 77 8.99 2.68 -1.40
N ALA A 78 8.70 1.38 -1.36
CA ALA A 78 7.73 0.78 -0.44
C ALA A 78 8.09 1.05 1.02
N GLY A 79 9.38 0.94 1.37
CA GLY A 79 9.86 1.21 2.72
C GLY A 79 9.72 2.65 3.15
N LYS A 80 10.07 3.60 2.26
CA LYS A 80 9.84 5.02 2.51
C LYS A 80 8.36 5.31 2.72
N TYR A 81 7.49 4.72 1.90
CA TYR A 81 6.06 4.89 2.03
C TYR A 81 5.54 4.34 3.36
N LEU A 82 5.88 3.10 3.72
CA LEU A 82 5.43 2.50 4.97
C LEU A 82 5.96 3.28 6.19
N TYR A 83 7.22 3.70 6.17
CA TYR A 83 7.78 4.53 7.24
C TYR A 83 7.00 5.84 7.44
N GLN A 84 6.56 6.48 6.34
CA GLN A 84 5.81 7.74 6.40
C GLN A 84 4.32 7.57 6.72
N ASN A 85 3.72 6.42 6.38
CA ASN A 85 2.26 6.23 6.41
C ASN A 85 1.81 5.18 7.44
N CYS A 86 2.73 4.53 8.16
CA CYS A 86 2.36 3.69 9.28
C CYS A 86 1.92 4.55 10.48
N SER A 87 0.64 4.41 10.86
CA SER A 87 0.00 5.09 12.00
C SER A 87 -0.49 4.07 13.03
#